data_AF-X1P0U3-F1
#
_entry.id   AF-X1P0U3-F1
#
_cell.length_a   1.000
_cell.length_b   1.000
_cell.length_c   1.000
_cell.angle_alpha   90.00
_cell.angle_beta   90.00
_cell.angle_gamma   90.00
#
_symmetry.space_group_name_H-M   'P 1'
#
loop_
_entity.id
_entity.type
_entity.pdbx_description
1 polymer ?
#
loop_
_entity_poly.entity_id
_entity_poly.type
_entity_poly.pdbx_seq_one_letter_code
_entity_poly.pdbx_strand_id
1 'polypeptide(L)'
;IADTQYEKLQIATLGELEEARASKFGPFPAQNVWLEFKFPLKLSPLNKAIKRAIVRTADSMLNPPIKNLGIKGIRHFGSEIVKWLEEYPPQEFGWGYKFTYVYLEEDGSGGGCFRYLFSRFLREASDLIKSDELKSLGDKYEQVGRKWTEAAHLIKDIPNGGKVGNIQKLLFEIADEEEEVLSALQGVMES
;
A
#
# COMPACT_ATOMS: atom_id res chain seq x y z
N ILE A 1 22.14 -8.96 4.58
CA ILE A 1 20.77 -8.48 4.86
C ILE A 1 20.55 -7.21 4.05
N ALA A 2 19.47 -7.17 3.27
CA ALA A 2 19.04 -5.96 2.58
C ALA A 2 18.04 -5.23 3.49
N ASP A 3 18.24 -3.93 3.69
CA ASP A 3 17.46 -3.10 4.59
C ASP A 3 17.36 -1.70 3.98
N THR A 4 16.17 -1.09 4.03
CA THR A 4 15.88 0.18 3.37
C THR A 4 16.55 1.39 4.05
N GLN A 5 17.02 1.24 5.29
CA GLN A 5 17.75 2.29 6.01
C GLN A 5 19.24 2.34 5.67
N TYR A 6 19.76 1.34 4.95
CA TYR A 6 21.18 1.22 4.63
C TYR A 6 21.42 1.09 3.12
N GLU A 7 22.34 1.90 2.59
CA GLU A 7 22.70 1.87 1.17
C GLU A 7 23.40 0.55 0.76
N LYS A 8 24.12 -0.08 1.69
CA LYS A 8 24.89 -1.30 1.46
C LYS A 8 24.25 -2.49 2.16
N LEU A 9 24.54 -3.68 1.64
CA LEU A 9 24.21 -4.94 2.31
C LEU A 9 24.85 -4.98 3.70
N GLN A 10 24.03 -5.30 4.70
CA GLN A 10 24.50 -5.53 6.06
C GLN A 10 24.98 -6.99 6.18
N ILE A 11 26.11 -7.19 6.85
CA ILE A 11 26.66 -8.53 7.10
C ILE A 11 26.15 -9.02 8.44
N ALA A 12 25.71 -10.28 8.49
CA ALA A 12 25.39 -10.98 9.72
C ALA A 12 26.12 -12.32 9.72
N THR A 13 26.62 -12.71 10.89
CA THR A 13 27.18 -14.01 11.18
C THR A 13 26.09 -15.07 11.29
N LEU A 14 26.49 -16.34 11.23
CA LEU A 14 25.56 -17.45 11.44
C LEU A 14 24.95 -17.43 12.86
N GLY A 15 25.74 -17.03 13.87
CA GLY A 15 25.26 -16.90 15.25
C GLY A 15 24.19 -15.82 15.39
N GLU A 16 24.39 -14.64 14.78
CA GLU A 16 23.37 -13.58 14.77
C GLU A 16 22.09 -14.01 14.05
N LEU A 17 22.21 -14.79 12.97
CA LEU A 17 21.05 -15.34 12.29
C LEU A 17 20.30 -16.37 13.16
N GLU A 18 21.03 -17.23 13.87
CA GLU A 18 20.45 -18.20 14.81
C GLU A 18 19.69 -17.49 15.93
N GLU A 19 20.28 -16.47 16.55
CA GLU A 19 19.65 -15.65 17.57
C GLU A 19 18.38 -14.96 17.05
N ALA A 20 18.45 -14.35 15.86
CA ALA A 20 17.31 -13.69 15.24
C ALA A 20 16.16 -14.67 14.97
N ARG A 21 16.47 -15.87 14.45
CA ARG A 21 15.46 -16.90 14.17
C ARG A 21 14.87 -17.53 15.44
N ALA A 22 15.65 -17.61 16.52
CA ALA A 22 15.20 -18.09 17.82
C ALA A 22 14.51 -17.01 18.69
N SER A 23 14.46 -15.76 18.20
CA SER A 23 13.95 -14.62 18.97
C SER A 23 12.52 -14.85 19.47
N LYS A 24 12.32 -14.53 20.75
CA LYS A 24 11.03 -14.56 21.46
C LYS A 24 10.35 -13.19 21.52
N PHE A 25 10.91 -12.19 20.83
CA PHE A 25 10.35 -10.84 20.81
C PHE A 25 8.98 -10.84 20.13
N GLY A 26 7.99 -10.17 20.74
CA GLY A 26 6.61 -10.13 20.27
C GLY A 26 6.37 -9.10 19.16
N PRO A 27 5.14 -9.04 18.60
CA PRO A 27 3.98 -9.90 18.89
C PRO A 27 4.02 -11.26 18.19
N PHE A 28 4.92 -11.47 17.23
CA PHE A 28 5.03 -12.68 16.42
C PHE A 28 6.44 -13.29 16.53
N PRO A 29 6.73 -14.11 17.56
CA PRO A 29 8.05 -14.67 17.75
C PRO A 29 8.42 -15.62 16.59
N ALA A 30 9.67 -15.50 16.11
CA ALA A 30 10.14 -16.20 14.91
C ALA A 30 10.18 -17.73 15.05
N GLN A 31 10.38 -18.23 16.28
CA GLN A 31 10.24 -19.64 16.66
C GLN A 31 11.02 -20.64 15.78
N ASN A 32 12.09 -20.19 15.13
CA ASN A 32 12.80 -20.95 14.09
C ASN A 32 11.88 -21.52 13.01
N VAL A 33 10.71 -20.92 12.80
CA VAL A 33 9.70 -21.43 11.85
C VAL A 33 10.31 -21.47 10.46
N TRP A 34 10.04 -22.58 9.80
CA TRP A 34 10.34 -22.79 8.40
C TRP A 34 9.12 -23.51 7.81
N LEU A 35 8.84 -23.19 6.55
CA LEU A 35 7.69 -23.72 5.84
C LEU A 35 8.21 -24.49 4.63
N GLU A 36 7.82 -25.74 4.51
CA GLU A 36 7.94 -26.45 3.25
C GLU A 36 6.73 -26.14 2.39
N PHE A 37 6.97 -25.68 1.18
CA PHE A 37 5.94 -25.53 0.17
C PHE A 37 6.33 -26.31 -1.08
N LYS A 38 5.35 -26.99 -1.66
CA LYS A 38 5.51 -27.72 -2.91
C LYS A 38 4.96 -26.85 -4.03
N PHE A 39 5.78 -26.63 -5.06
CA PHE A 39 5.29 -26.04 -6.29
C PHE A 39 4.46 -27.06 -7.07
N PRO A 40 3.42 -26.62 -7.78
CA PRO A 40 2.71 -27.50 -8.70
C PRO A 40 3.65 -27.94 -9.83
N LEU A 41 3.45 -29.15 -10.35
CA LEU A 41 4.21 -29.67 -11.50
C LEU A 41 4.10 -28.81 -12.76
N LYS A 42 3.03 -28.00 -12.84
CA LYS A 42 2.77 -27.09 -13.96
C LYS A 42 2.22 -25.76 -13.43
N LEU A 43 2.87 -24.67 -13.83
CA LEU A 43 2.41 -23.31 -13.52
C LEU A 43 1.38 -22.83 -14.55
N SER A 44 0.54 -21.89 -14.13
CA SER A 44 -0.33 -21.16 -15.07
C SER A 44 0.54 -20.29 -15.99
N PRO A 45 0.15 -20.11 -17.27
CA PRO A 45 0.80 -19.14 -18.15
C PRO A 45 0.83 -17.76 -17.49
N LEU A 46 1.99 -17.10 -17.55
CA LEU A 46 2.23 -15.85 -16.81
C LEU A 46 1.22 -14.75 -17.18
N ASN A 47 0.87 -14.63 -18.46
CA ASN A 47 -0.15 -13.69 -18.92
C ASN A 47 -1.52 -13.91 -18.24
N LYS A 48 -1.96 -15.17 -18.10
CA LYS A 48 -3.22 -15.51 -17.41
C LYS A 48 -3.13 -15.22 -15.91
N ALA A 49 -1.97 -15.47 -15.30
CA ALA A 49 -1.74 -15.17 -13.88
C ALA A 49 -1.78 -13.66 -13.61
N ILE A 50 -1.14 -12.86 -14.47
CA ILE A 50 -1.14 -11.39 -14.41
C ILE A 50 -2.57 -10.84 -14.52
N LYS A 51 -3.31 -11.23 -15.58
CA LYS A 51 -4.71 -10.76 -15.76
C LYS A 51 -5.56 -11.07 -14.53
N ARG A 52 -5.47 -12.29 -14.00
CA ARG A 52 -6.21 -12.71 -12.81
C ARG A 52 -5.81 -11.91 -11.56
N ALA A 53 -4.52 -11.65 -11.37
CA ALA A 53 -4.03 -10.87 -10.23
C ALA A 53 -4.53 -9.43 -10.26
N ILE A 54 -4.53 -8.79 -11.44
CA ILE A 54 -5.07 -7.45 -11.64
C ILE A 54 -6.56 -7.40 -11.31
N VAL A 55 -7.37 -8.29 -11.92
CA VAL A 55 -8.82 -8.35 -11.67
C VAL A 55 -9.13 -8.57 -10.20
N ARG A 56 -8.43 -9.52 -9.56
CA ARG A 56 -8.65 -9.80 -8.14
C ARG A 56 -8.29 -8.61 -7.25
N THR A 57 -7.22 -7.89 -7.58
CA THR A 57 -6.80 -6.70 -6.82
C THR A 57 -7.83 -5.59 -6.97
N ALA A 58 -8.29 -5.31 -8.19
CA ALA A 58 -9.34 -4.34 -8.46
C ALA A 58 -10.64 -4.70 -7.75
N ASP A 59 -11.10 -5.94 -7.86
CA ASP A 59 -12.30 -6.43 -7.19
C ASP A 59 -12.22 -6.31 -5.66
N SER A 60 -11.09 -6.67 -5.06
CA SER A 60 -10.91 -6.56 -3.60
C SER A 60 -10.98 -5.11 -3.11
N MET A 61 -10.56 -4.15 -3.93
CA MET A 61 -10.61 -2.72 -3.63
C MET A 61 -11.99 -2.10 -3.88
N LEU A 62 -12.68 -2.51 -4.95
CA LEU A 62 -13.99 -2.00 -5.34
C LEU A 62 -15.14 -2.63 -4.55
N ASN A 63 -15.04 -3.92 -4.26
CA ASN A 63 -16.06 -4.73 -3.60
C ASN A 63 -15.61 -5.28 -2.23
N PRO A 64 -15.15 -4.42 -1.29
CA PRO A 64 -14.70 -4.89 0.01
C PRO A 64 -15.88 -5.40 0.86
N PRO A 65 -15.65 -6.40 1.73
CA PRO A 65 -16.70 -6.99 2.56
C PRO A 65 -17.19 -6.08 3.69
N ILE A 66 -16.41 -5.05 4.04
CA ILE A 66 -16.72 -4.09 5.11
C ILE A 66 -16.35 -2.66 4.69
N LYS A 67 -16.91 -1.67 5.39
CA LYS A 67 -16.72 -0.23 5.08
C LYS A 67 -15.29 0.30 5.26
N ASN A 68 -14.44 -0.37 6.03
CA ASN A 68 -13.11 0.12 6.39
C ASN A 68 -12.00 -0.38 5.44
N LEU A 69 -12.37 -1.02 4.33
CA LEU A 69 -11.42 -1.58 3.36
C LEU A 69 -11.69 -1.01 1.96
N GLY A 70 -10.70 -1.11 1.07
CA GLY A 70 -10.83 -0.69 -0.32
C GLY A 70 -11.19 0.79 -0.47
N ILE A 71 -11.87 1.14 -1.57
CA ILE A 71 -12.34 2.50 -1.85
C ILE A 71 -13.27 3.00 -0.74
N LYS A 72 -14.15 2.14 -0.21
CA LYS A 72 -15.01 2.48 0.93
C LYS A 72 -14.20 2.90 2.15
N GLY A 73 -13.09 2.23 2.41
CA GLY A 73 -12.16 2.53 3.50
C GLY A 73 -11.49 3.87 3.33
N ILE A 74 -11.07 4.23 2.10
CA ILE A 74 -10.48 5.54 1.81
C ILE A 74 -11.50 6.66 2.08
N ARG A 75 -12.73 6.49 1.60
CA ARG A 75 -13.82 7.45 1.87
C ARG A 75 -14.18 7.53 3.34
N HIS A 76 -14.19 6.40 4.04
CA HIS A 76 -14.42 6.39 5.47
C HIS A 76 -13.30 7.14 6.20
N PHE A 77 -12.04 6.93 5.82
CA PHE A 77 -10.91 7.66 6.39
C PHE A 77 -11.03 9.17 6.18
N GLY A 78 -11.37 9.62 4.97
CA GLY A 78 -11.65 11.03 4.70
C GLY A 78 -12.80 11.63 5.53
N SER A 79 -13.79 10.81 5.90
CA SER A 79 -14.89 11.24 6.78
C SER A 79 -14.50 11.29 8.26
N GLU A 80 -13.60 10.43 8.71
CA GLU A 80 -13.20 10.35 10.12
C GLU A 80 -12.11 11.37 10.47
N ILE A 81 -11.19 11.68 9.55
CA ILE A 81 -10.02 12.51 9.84
C ILE A 81 -10.36 13.92 10.35
N VAL A 82 -11.52 14.47 9.97
CA VAL A 82 -11.98 15.77 10.46
C VAL A 82 -12.35 15.78 11.94
N LYS A 83 -12.72 14.61 12.48
CA LYS A 83 -13.07 14.42 13.90
C LYS A 83 -11.82 14.25 14.76
N TRP A 84 -10.68 13.89 14.16
CA TRP A 84 -9.46 13.55 14.90
C TRP A 84 -8.91 14.71 15.73
N LEU A 85 -9.12 15.97 15.35
CA LEU A 85 -8.69 17.10 16.17
C LEU A 85 -9.41 17.18 17.52
N GLU A 86 -10.67 16.73 17.57
CA GLU A 86 -11.48 16.68 18.79
C GLU A 86 -11.24 15.37 19.55
N GLU A 87 -11.24 14.23 18.86
CA GLU A 87 -11.11 12.91 19.48
C GLU A 87 -9.68 12.57 19.89
N TYR A 88 -8.68 13.09 19.18
CA TYR A 88 -7.25 12.82 19.37
C TYR A 88 -6.41 14.10 19.34
N PRO A 89 -6.58 15.00 20.32
CA PRO A 89 -5.96 16.32 20.27
C PRO A 89 -4.42 16.25 20.11
N PRO A 90 -3.79 17.07 19.24
CA PRO A 90 -2.37 16.93 18.93
C PRO A 90 -1.41 17.03 20.11
N GLN A 91 -1.77 17.79 21.16
CA GLN A 91 -0.97 17.90 22.37
C GLN A 91 -0.88 16.58 23.18
N GLU A 92 -1.86 15.69 23.02
CA GLU A 92 -1.95 14.40 23.71
C GLU A 92 -1.60 13.23 22.78
N PHE A 93 -1.93 13.35 21.49
CA PHE A 93 -1.86 12.26 20.51
C PHE A 93 -0.95 12.55 19.30
N GLY A 94 -0.04 13.53 19.40
CA GLY A 94 0.89 13.92 18.33
C GLY A 94 1.65 12.75 17.68
N TRP A 95 2.00 11.72 18.46
CA TRP A 95 2.68 10.51 17.98
C TRP A 95 1.82 9.69 17.01
N GLY A 96 0.49 9.70 17.15
CA GLY A 96 -0.43 8.96 16.30
C GLY A 96 -0.40 9.46 14.86
N TYR A 97 -0.39 10.78 14.66
CA TYR A 97 -0.26 11.40 13.34
C TYR A 97 1.07 11.04 12.66
N LYS A 98 2.17 11.03 13.42
CA LYS A 98 3.47 10.58 12.92
C LYS A 98 3.44 9.09 12.56
N PHE A 99 2.76 8.27 13.34
CA PHE A 99 2.62 6.84 13.06
C PHE A 99 1.77 6.56 11.82
N THR A 100 0.70 7.33 11.61
CA THR A 100 -0.08 7.27 10.36
C THR A 100 0.80 7.58 9.14
N TYR A 101 1.67 8.61 9.23
CA TYR A 101 2.64 8.88 8.17
C TYR A 101 3.55 7.69 7.90
N VAL A 102 4.12 7.09 8.96
CA VAL A 102 5.00 5.92 8.83
C VAL A 102 4.30 4.78 8.11
N TYR A 103 3.04 4.46 8.43
CA TYR A 103 2.29 3.42 7.72
C TYR A 103 2.02 3.74 6.25
N LEU A 104 1.74 5.00 5.93
CA LEU A 104 1.44 5.38 4.55
C LEU A 104 2.71 5.44 3.69
N GLU A 105 3.86 5.82 4.25
CA GLU A 105 5.08 6.12 3.48
C GLU A 105 6.28 5.20 3.72
N GLU A 106 6.55 4.81 4.96
CA GLU A 106 7.87 4.25 5.34
C GLU A 106 7.84 2.76 5.71
N ASP A 107 6.74 2.26 6.29
CA ASP A 107 6.65 0.90 6.86
C ASP A 107 6.43 -0.18 5.79
N GLY A 108 7.41 -0.31 4.89
CA GLY A 108 7.42 -1.31 3.82
C GLY A 108 6.51 -1.00 2.64
N SER A 109 5.78 0.13 2.64
CA SER A 109 4.95 0.55 1.51
C SER A 109 5.76 1.01 0.29
N GLY A 110 6.99 1.50 0.54
CA GLY A 110 7.82 2.14 -0.47
C GLY A 110 7.23 3.46 -0.97
N GLY A 111 6.41 4.10 -0.15
CA GLY A 111 5.69 5.33 -0.44
C GLY A 111 4.30 5.15 -1.07
N GLY A 112 3.49 6.21 -0.98
CA GLY A 112 2.20 6.34 -1.66
C GLY A 112 1.19 5.28 -1.24
N CYS A 113 1.26 4.77 -0.02
CA CYS A 113 0.40 3.69 0.49
C CYS A 113 0.34 2.50 -0.49
N PHE A 114 1.50 2.00 -0.94
CA PHE A 114 1.66 0.90 -1.91
C PHE A 114 1.28 1.22 -3.38
N ARG A 115 0.78 2.42 -3.70
CA ARG A 115 0.36 2.74 -5.07
C ARG A 115 1.53 2.79 -6.04
N TYR A 116 2.71 3.21 -5.58
CA TYR A 116 3.92 3.13 -6.40
C TYR A 116 4.33 1.69 -6.73
N LEU A 117 4.18 0.77 -5.77
CA LEU A 117 4.45 -0.64 -6.01
C LEU A 117 3.49 -1.21 -7.06
N PHE A 118 2.19 -0.94 -6.92
CA PHE A 118 1.20 -1.43 -7.88
C PHE A 118 1.36 -0.77 -9.26
N SER A 119 1.66 0.53 -9.33
CA SER A 119 1.96 1.23 -10.58
C SER A 119 3.12 0.59 -11.35
N ARG A 120 4.25 0.31 -10.67
CA ARG A 120 5.39 -0.39 -11.29
C ARG A 120 5.00 -1.78 -11.79
N PHE A 121 4.23 -2.52 -10.99
CA PHE A 121 3.68 -3.81 -11.41
C PHE A 121 2.82 -3.70 -12.67
N LEU A 122 1.90 -2.73 -12.76
CA LEU A 122 1.05 -2.53 -13.93
C LEU A 122 1.88 -2.20 -15.18
N ARG A 123 2.91 -1.36 -15.04
CA ARG A 123 3.83 -1.00 -16.14
C ARG A 123 4.64 -2.20 -16.61
N GLU A 124 5.24 -2.97 -15.72
CA GLU A 124 5.96 -4.20 -16.09
C GLU A 124 5.04 -5.26 -16.70
N ALA A 125 3.83 -5.41 -16.15
CA ALA A 125 2.81 -6.30 -16.69
C ALA A 125 2.39 -5.91 -18.10
N SER A 126 2.32 -4.61 -18.39
CA SER A 126 1.93 -4.08 -19.70
C SER A 126 2.88 -4.54 -20.82
N ASP A 127 4.17 -4.63 -20.54
CA ASP A 127 5.18 -5.11 -21.49
C ASP A 127 5.05 -6.62 -21.73
N LEU A 128 4.64 -7.39 -20.72
CA LEU A 128 4.46 -8.84 -20.80
C LEU A 128 3.19 -9.24 -21.54
N ILE A 129 2.09 -8.51 -21.35
CA ILE A 129 0.80 -8.80 -22.00
C ILE A 129 0.51 -7.92 -23.23
N LYS A 130 1.43 -7.00 -23.57
CA LYS A 130 1.36 -6.07 -24.72
C LYS A 130 0.12 -5.20 -24.70
N SER A 131 -0.08 -4.45 -23.62
CA SER A 131 -1.23 -3.55 -23.43
C SER A 131 -0.80 -2.12 -23.09
N ASP A 132 -0.83 -1.22 -24.06
CA ASP A 132 -0.56 0.22 -23.84
C ASP A 132 -1.58 0.86 -22.89
N GLU A 133 -2.81 0.37 -22.89
CA GLU A 133 -3.85 0.80 -21.96
C GLU A 133 -3.48 0.46 -20.51
N LEU A 134 -2.97 -0.75 -20.25
CA LEU A 134 -2.50 -1.14 -18.92
C LEU A 134 -1.33 -0.26 -18.45
N LYS A 135 -0.43 0.11 -19.36
CA LYS A 135 0.68 1.03 -19.07
C LYS A 135 0.15 2.40 -18.63
N SER A 136 -0.80 2.96 -19.40
CA SER A 136 -1.44 4.25 -19.09
C SER A 136 -2.16 4.22 -17.73
N LEU A 137 -2.85 3.12 -17.40
CA LEU A 137 -3.46 2.92 -16.08
C LEU A 137 -2.40 2.85 -14.97
N GLY A 138 -1.25 2.23 -15.23
CA GLY A 138 -0.10 2.25 -14.33
C GLY A 138 0.42 3.66 -14.05
N ASP A 139 0.53 4.50 -15.08
CA ASP A 139 0.96 5.90 -14.93
C ASP A 139 -0.06 6.73 -14.13
N LYS A 140 -1.37 6.52 -14.35
CA LYS A 140 -2.43 7.14 -13.53
C LYS A 140 -2.35 6.70 -12.06
N TYR A 141 -2.10 5.41 -11.80
CA TYR A 141 -1.98 4.91 -10.43
C TYR A 141 -0.73 5.46 -9.71
N GLU A 142 0.33 5.82 -10.46
CA GLU A 142 1.47 6.56 -9.90
C GLU A 142 1.04 7.95 -9.39
N GLN A 143 0.16 8.64 -10.12
CA GLN A 143 -0.38 9.94 -9.73
C GLN A 143 -1.21 9.84 -8.44
N VAL A 144 -2.05 8.80 -8.32
CA VAL A 144 -2.76 8.48 -7.07
C VAL A 144 -1.77 8.27 -5.92
N GLY A 145 -0.65 7.58 -6.17
CA GLY A 145 0.42 7.42 -5.17
C GLY A 145 1.04 8.75 -4.70
N ARG A 146 1.25 9.72 -5.61
CA ARG A 146 1.74 11.06 -5.24
C ARG A 146 0.76 11.79 -4.31
N LYS A 147 -0.54 11.67 -4.56
CA LYS A 147 -1.56 12.24 -3.67
C LYS A 147 -1.57 11.56 -2.30
N TRP A 148 -1.36 10.25 -2.24
CA TRP A 148 -1.19 9.54 -0.96
C TRP A 148 0.01 10.05 -0.17
N THR A 149 1.14 10.29 -0.84
CA THR A 149 2.33 10.90 -0.22
C THR A 149 2.05 12.30 0.31
N GLU A 150 1.38 13.14 -0.48
CA GLU A 150 0.93 14.46 -0.02
C GLU A 150 0.02 14.34 1.21
N ALA A 151 -0.99 13.47 1.18
CA ALA A 151 -1.88 13.23 2.30
C ALA A 151 -1.12 12.80 3.57
N ALA A 152 -0.17 11.87 3.44
CA ALA A 152 0.64 11.41 4.56
C ALA A 152 1.45 12.55 5.18
N HIS A 153 2.08 13.40 4.36
CA HIS A 153 2.82 14.56 4.84
C HIS A 153 1.92 15.60 5.52
N LEU A 154 0.73 15.86 4.96
CA LEU A 154 -0.24 16.77 5.58
C LEU A 154 -0.75 16.22 6.93
N ILE A 155 -0.99 14.90 7.03
CA ILE A 155 -1.38 14.23 8.28
C ILE A 155 -0.30 14.41 9.34
N LYS A 156 0.97 14.17 8.99
CA LYS A 156 2.12 14.36 9.89
C LYS A 156 2.21 15.77 10.43
N ASP A 157 1.76 16.76 9.65
CA ASP A 157 1.85 18.18 9.98
C ASP A 157 0.63 18.74 10.73
N ILE A 158 -0.40 17.92 10.97
CA ILE A 158 -1.58 18.31 11.77
C ILE A 158 -1.17 18.95 13.12
N PRO A 159 -0.22 18.39 13.91
CA PRO A 159 0.22 19.00 15.16
C PRO A 159 0.86 20.40 15.02
N ASN A 160 1.31 20.78 13.83
CA ASN A 160 1.93 22.08 13.56
C ASN A 160 0.97 23.08 12.89
N GLY A 161 -0.33 22.78 12.86
CA GLY A 161 -1.35 23.65 12.25
C GLY A 161 -1.85 23.19 10.87
N GLY A 162 -1.56 21.94 10.48
CA GLY A 162 -2.10 21.33 9.27
C GLY A 162 -3.64 21.34 9.22
N LYS A 163 -4.20 21.69 8.05
CA LYS A 163 -5.66 21.83 7.87
C LYS A 163 -6.31 20.50 7.49
N VAL A 164 -7.02 19.87 8.43
CA VAL A 164 -7.72 18.59 8.21
C VAL A 164 -8.73 18.60 7.06
N GLY A 165 -9.35 19.75 6.77
CA GLY A 165 -10.28 19.89 5.63
C GLY A 165 -9.60 19.69 4.26
N ASN A 166 -8.34 20.11 4.12
CA ASN A 166 -7.57 19.87 2.89
C ASN A 166 -7.28 18.37 2.73
N ILE A 167 -6.98 17.70 3.83
CA ILE A 167 -6.68 16.27 3.85
C ILE A 167 -7.93 15.47 3.50
N GLN A 168 -9.10 15.81 4.07
CA GLN A 168 -10.37 15.19 3.71
C GLN A 168 -10.65 15.30 2.21
N LYS A 169 -10.53 16.51 1.65
CA LYS A 169 -10.74 16.73 0.22
C LYS A 169 -9.80 15.84 -0.61
N LEU A 170 -8.52 15.83 -0.26
CA LEU A 170 -7.52 15.03 -0.96
C LEU A 170 -7.81 13.52 -0.87
N LEU A 171 -8.24 13.01 0.29
CA LEU A 171 -8.63 11.61 0.46
C LEU A 171 -9.85 11.22 -0.38
N PHE A 172 -10.82 12.14 -0.56
CA PHE A 172 -11.94 11.91 -1.47
C PHE A 172 -11.52 11.93 -2.93
N GLU A 173 -10.67 12.87 -3.33
CA GLU A 173 -10.09 12.89 -4.69
C GLU A 173 -9.29 11.61 -4.99
N ILE A 174 -8.50 11.13 -4.03
CA ILE A 174 -7.79 9.84 -4.12
C ILE A 174 -8.79 8.71 -4.35
N ALA A 175 -9.86 8.65 -3.56
CA ALA A 175 -10.85 7.60 -3.68
C ALA A 175 -11.56 7.60 -5.04
N ASP A 176 -11.91 8.78 -5.57
CA ASP A 176 -12.53 8.94 -6.89
C ASP A 176 -11.59 8.48 -8.01
N GLU A 177 -10.37 9.01 -8.05
CA GLU A 177 -9.39 8.67 -9.09
C GLU A 177 -8.98 7.19 -9.03
N GLU A 178 -8.86 6.64 -7.83
CA GLU A 178 -8.50 5.23 -7.66
C GLU A 178 -9.65 4.30 -8.09
N GLU A 179 -10.90 4.66 -7.78
CA GLU A 179 -12.09 3.93 -8.24
C GLU A 179 -12.21 3.91 -9.77
N GLU A 180 -11.93 5.04 -10.44
CA GLU A 180 -11.88 5.12 -11.90
C GLU A 180 -10.82 4.18 -12.50
N VAL A 181 -9.59 4.22 -11.98
CA VAL A 181 -8.50 3.38 -12.49
C VAL A 181 -8.80 1.90 -12.26
N LEU A 182 -9.28 1.52 -11.07
CA LEU A 182 -9.58 0.12 -10.76
C LEU A 182 -10.75 -0.42 -11.59
N SER A 183 -11.77 0.41 -11.85
CA SER A 183 -12.89 0.04 -12.72
C SER A 183 -12.41 -0.18 -14.16
N ALA A 184 -11.53 0.68 -14.66
CA ALA A 184 -10.91 0.49 -15.97
C ALA A 184 -10.07 -0.80 -16.02
N LEU A 185 -9.29 -1.09 -14.97
CA LEU A 185 -8.48 -2.32 -14.88
C LEU A 185 -9.33 -3.60 -14.98
N GLN A 186 -10.57 -3.61 -14.45
CA GLN A 186 -11.47 -4.74 -14.66
C GLN A 186 -11.86 -4.89 -16.14
N GLY A 187 -12.22 -3.78 -16.80
CA GLY A 187 -12.59 -3.77 -18.21
C GLY A 187 -11.49 -4.26 -19.16
N VAL A 188 -10.23 -3.82 -18.96
CA VAL A 188 -9.11 -4.24 -19.83
C VAL A 188 -8.85 -5.75 -19.74
N MET A 189 -9.11 -6.36 -18.59
CA MET A 189 -8.80 -7.77 -18.37
C MET A 189 -9.90 -8.74 -18.84
N GLU A 190 -11.12 -8.23 -19.06
CA GLU A 190 -12.25 -8.99 -19.64
C GLU A 190 -12.20 -9.05 -21.18
N SER A 191 -11.41 -8.16 -21.80
CA SER A 191 -11.06 -8.20 -23.24
C SER A 191 -9.89 -9.13 -23.58
#